data_AF-A0A318MZH5-F1
#
_entry.id   AF-A0A318MZH5-F1
#
_cell.length_a   1.000
_cell.length_b   1.000
_cell.length_c   1.000
_cell.angle_alpha   90.00
_cell.angle_beta   90.00
_cell.angle_gamma   90.00
#
_symmetry.space_group_name_H-M   'P 1'
#
loop_
_entity.id
_entity.type
_entity.pdbx_description
1 polymer ?
#
loop_
_entity_poly.entity_id
_entity_poly.type
_entity_poly.pdbx_seq_one_letter_code
_entity_poly.pdbx_strand_id
1 'polypeptide(L)'
;MSNKNKLNLDGLISTKKNSISTKDVSIPNGNQLIQNKDKNDMPLNFRVSSDFRKRFRVFAASHDLKLNELLVLAFDHYVKQKQN
;
A
#
# COMPACT_ATOMS: atom_id res chain seq x y z
N MET A 1 -5.46 51.96 45.68
CA MET A 1 -6.71 51.74 44.92
C MET A 1 -7.00 50.25 44.89
N SER A 2 -8.13 49.88 45.50
CA SER A 2 -8.73 48.56 45.50
C SER A 2 -9.18 48.16 44.09
N ASN A 3 -8.99 46.90 43.69
CA ASN A 3 -10.08 45.94 43.66
C ASN A 3 -9.61 44.55 43.23
N LYS A 4 -9.84 43.60 44.14
CA LYS A 4 -9.97 42.17 43.87
C LYS A 4 -11.17 41.98 42.95
N ASN A 5 -11.07 41.15 41.93
CA ASN A 5 -12.22 40.38 41.42
C ASN A 5 -11.72 39.08 40.79
N LYS A 6 -11.77 38.05 41.64
CA LYS A 6 -11.60 36.63 41.37
C LYS A 6 -12.81 36.14 40.57
N LEU A 7 -12.67 35.90 39.27
CA LEU A 7 -13.63 35.10 38.51
C LEU A 7 -13.10 33.67 38.48
N ASN A 8 -13.54 32.86 39.44
CA ASN A 8 -13.46 31.41 39.32
C ASN A 8 -14.42 31.01 38.20
N LEU A 9 -13.90 30.42 37.14
CA LEU A 9 -14.70 29.73 36.13
C LEU A 9 -14.70 28.23 36.44
N ASP A 10 -15.03 27.90 37.69
CA ASP A 10 -15.45 26.56 38.09
C ASP A 10 -16.89 26.41 37.61
N GLY A 11 -17.13 25.53 36.62
CA GLY A 11 -18.50 25.19 36.24
C GLY A 11 -18.83 24.92 34.77
N LEU A 12 -17.86 24.53 33.93
CA LEU A 12 -18.19 23.96 32.61
C LEU A 12 -17.51 22.60 32.43
N ILE A 13 -17.83 21.67 33.32
CA ILE A 13 -17.66 20.24 33.06
C ILE A 13 -18.81 19.82 32.14
N SER A 14 -18.55 19.72 30.84
CA SER A 14 -19.36 18.89 29.95
C SER A 14 -18.48 17.78 29.41
N THR A 15 -18.60 16.64 30.09
CA THR A 15 -18.05 15.35 29.73
C THR A 15 -18.43 14.97 28.31
N LYS A 16 -17.47 14.97 27.37
CA LYS A 16 -17.50 14.05 26.23
C LYS A 16 -16.20 13.27 26.18
N LYS A 17 -16.24 12.14 26.88
CA LYS A 17 -15.27 11.05 26.82
C LYS A 17 -15.21 10.56 25.37
N ASN A 18 -14.22 11.00 24.60
CA ASN A 18 -13.89 10.39 23.31
C ASN A 18 -12.47 9.85 23.42
N SER A 19 -12.39 8.65 24.02
CA SER A 19 -11.19 7.82 24.02
C SER A 19 -10.87 7.42 22.58
N ILE A 20 -9.92 8.10 21.95
CA ILE A 20 -9.26 7.55 20.77
C ILE A 20 -8.26 6.53 21.32
N SER A 21 -8.74 5.31 21.50
CA SER A 21 -7.90 4.14 21.67
C SER A 21 -7.11 3.99 20.38
N THR A 22 -5.83 4.34 20.39
CA THR A 22 -4.88 3.99 19.32
C THR A 22 -4.62 2.48 19.40
N LYS A 23 -5.64 1.70 19.03
CA LYS A 23 -5.46 0.32 18.60
C LYS A 23 -4.70 0.39 17.29
N ASP A 24 -3.58 -0.31 17.24
CA ASP A 24 -2.82 -0.73 16.06
C ASP A 24 -3.34 -0.17 14.73
N VAL A 25 -2.71 0.91 14.26
CA VAL A 25 -2.78 1.28 12.85
C VAL A 25 -1.93 0.25 12.11
N SER A 26 -2.53 -0.91 11.83
CA SER A 26 -2.03 -1.79 10.78
C SER A 26 -2.21 -1.02 9.48
N ILE A 27 -1.12 -0.45 8.98
CA ILE A 27 -1.08 0.18 7.66
C ILE A 27 -1.45 -0.91 6.65
N PRO A 28 -2.60 -0.86 5.96
CA PRO A 28 -2.81 -1.76 4.85
C PRO A 28 -1.83 -1.30 3.78
N ASN A 29 -0.80 -2.11 3.55
CA ASN A 29 0.21 -1.88 2.54
C ASN A 29 -0.51 -1.70 1.20
N GLY A 30 -0.61 -0.44 0.76
CA GLY A 30 -1.42 -0.03 -0.38
C GLY A 30 -0.85 -0.62 -1.66
N ASN A 31 -1.45 -1.72 -2.12
CA ASN A 31 -1.50 -2.17 -3.50
C ASN A 31 -2.68 -3.16 -3.64
N GLN A 32 -3.88 -2.73 -3.28
CA GLN A 32 -5.10 -3.41 -3.74
C GLN A 32 -5.53 -2.80 -5.07
N LEU A 33 -4.84 -3.17 -6.13
CA LEU A 33 -5.39 -3.08 -7.48
C LEU A 33 -6.28 -4.31 -7.65
N ILE A 34 -7.54 -4.18 -7.25
CA ILE A 34 -8.61 -5.10 -7.64
C ILE A 34 -8.90 -4.80 -9.12
N GLN A 35 -8.09 -5.34 -10.02
CA GLN A 35 -8.45 -5.48 -11.43
C GLN A 35 -9.06 -6.87 -11.59
N ASN A 36 -10.19 -6.94 -12.29
CA ASN A 36 -10.99 -8.15 -12.56
C ASN A 36 -10.09 -9.38 -12.67
N LYS A 37 -10.08 -10.16 -11.60
CA LYS A 37 -9.27 -11.35 -11.44
C LYS A 37 -9.99 -12.42 -12.26
N ASP A 38 -9.42 -12.82 -13.39
CA ASP A 38 -9.88 -14.02 -14.05
C ASP A 38 -9.82 -15.14 -13.01
N LYS A 39 -10.83 -16.01 -12.97
CA LYS A 39 -11.06 -16.94 -11.85
C LYS A 39 -9.90 -17.93 -11.61
N ASN A 40 -8.87 -17.91 -12.45
CA ASN A 40 -7.70 -18.78 -12.39
C ASN A 40 -6.38 -18.03 -12.07
N ASP A 41 -6.39 -16.73 -11.80
CA ASP A 41 -5.16 -15.99 -11.51
C ASP A 41 -4.63 -16.34 -10.10
N MET A 42 -3.65 -17.25 -10.06
CA MET A 42 -2.92 -17.60 -8.85
C MET A 42 -1.73 -16.64 -8.63
N PRO A 43 -1.50 -16.15 -7.39
CA PRO A 43 -0.42 -15.22 -7.12
C PRO A 43 0.94 -15.94 -7.17
N LEU A 44 1.90 -15.37 -7.90
CA LEU A 44 3.29 -15.81 -7.89
C LEU A 44 4.01 -15.11 -6.72
N ASN A 45 4.29 -15.86 -5.65
CA ASN A 45 4.95 -15.35 -4.44
C ASN A 45 6.48 -15.26 -4.61
N PHE A 46 6.95 -14.39 -5.52
CA PHE A 46 8.38 -14.21 -5.73
C PHE A 46 9.02 -13.28 -4.70
N ARG A 47 10.22 -13.64 -4.28
CA ARG A 47 11.15 -12.73 -3.63
C ARG A 47 12.20 -12.31 -4.64
N VAL A 48 12.29 -11.02 -4.89
CA VAL A 48 13.29 -10.42 -5.79
C VAL A 48 13.99 -9.28 -5.07
N SER A 49 15.22 -8.96 -5.51
CA SER A 49 15.93 -7.80 -4.99
C SER A 49 15.21 -6.50 -5.38
N SER A 50 15.37 -5.46 -4.56
CA SER A 50 14.77 -4.15 -4.80
C SER A 50 15.27 -3.51 -6.09
N ASP A 51 16.54 -3.74 -6.42
CA ASP A 51 17.16 -3.29 -7.67
C ASP A 51 16.51 -3.95 -8.90
N PHE A 52 16.35 -5.27 -8.89
CA PHE A 52 15.71 -6.00 -9.98
C PHE A 52 14.27 -5.52 -10.19
N ARG A 53 13.51 -5.36 -9.09
CA ARG A 53 12.12 -4.89 -9.16
C ARG A 53 12.01 -3.51 -9.81
N LYS A 54 12.95 -2.60 -9.51
CA LYS A 54 13.00 -1.27 -10.14
C LYS A 54 13.24 -1.38 -11.64
N ARG A 55 14.28 -2.11 -12.05
CA ARG A 55 14.61 -2.33 -13.46
C ARG A 55 13.45 -2.97 -14.23
N PHE A 56 12.83 -3.99 -13.64
CA PHE A 56 11.67 -4.67 -14.23
C PHE A 56 10.48 -3.73 -14.45
N ARG A 57 10.17 -2.88 -13.45
CA ARG A 57 9.09 -1.89 -13.58
C ARG A 57 9.39 -0.83 -14.63
N VAL A 58 10.62 -0.32 -14.68
CA VAL A 58 11.03 0.69 -15.66
C VAL A 58 10.95 0.11 -17.07
N PHE A 59 11.44 -1.11 -17.27
CA PHE A 59 11.37 -1.81 -18.56
C PHE A 59 9.92 -2.03 -19.01
N ALA A 60 9.04 -2.50 -18.10
CA ALA A 60 7.63 -2.65 -18.43
C ALA A 60 7.00 -1.32 -18.88
N ALA A 61 7.29 -0.23 -18.16
CA ALA A 61 6.79 1.09 -18.48
C ALA A 61 7.35 1.65 -19.80
N SER A 62 8.61 1.37 -20.16
CA SER A 62 9.20 1.83 -21.42
C SER A 62 8.67 1.10 -22.65
N HIS A 63 8.01 -0.05 -22.45
CA HIS A 63 7.44 -0.88 -23.51
C HIS A 63 5.90 -0.91 -23.47
N ASP A 64 5.27 -0.06 -22.66
CA ASP A 64 3.81 0.00 -22.47
C ASP A 64 3.18 -1.34 -22.02
N LEU A 65 3.94 -2.16 -21.28
CA LEU A 65 3.50 -3.48 -20.79
C LEU A 65 3.12 -3.44 -19.31
N LYS A 66 2.13 -4.24 -18.93
CA LYS A 66 1.90 -4.54 -17.51
C LYS A 66 2.98 -5.47 -16.98
N LEU A 67 3.26 -5.39 -15.68
CA LEU A 67 4.25 -6.27 -15.03
C LEU A 67 3.93 -7.77 -15.23
N ASN A 68 2.65 -8.14 -15.23
CA ASN A 68 2.23 -9.52 -15.50
C ASN A 68 2.50 -9.95 -16.95
N GLU A 69 2.24 -9.07 -17.92
CA GLU A 69 2.44 -9.36 -19.34
C GLU A 69 3.92 -9.54 -19.66
N LEU A 70 4.77 -8.64 -19.13
CA LEU A 70 6.22 -8.77 -19.26
C LEU A 70 6.74 -10.08 -18.63
N LEU A 71 6.16 -10.51 -17.51
CA LEU A 71 6.51 -11.77 -16.85
C LEU A 71 6.20 -12.98 -17.74
N VAL A 72 4.99 -13.04 -18.30
CA VAL A 72 4.58 -14.12 -19.21
C VAL A 72 5.46 -14.14 -20.46
N LEU A 73 5.68 -12.98 -21.09
CA LEU A 73 6.52 -12.86 -22.28
C LEU A 73 7.96 -13.30 -22.02
N ALA A 74 8.55 -12.89 -20.89
CA ALA A 74 9.90 -13.26 -20.53
C ALA A 74 10.03 -14.78 -20.32
N PHE A 75 9.02 -15.41 -19.70
CA PHE A 75 8.98 -16.85 -19.51
C PHE A 75 8.85 -17.60 -20.84
N ASP A 76 7.88 -17.21 -21.69
CA ASP A 76 7.66 -17.84 -23.00
C ASP A 76 8.89 -17.75 -23.90
N HIS A 77 9.56 -16.60 -23.89
CA HIS A 77 10.80 -16.40 -24.63
C HIS A 77 11.91 -17.32 -24.12
N TYR A 78 12.06 -17.46 -22.80
CA TYR A 78 13.04 -18.37 -22.21
C TYR A 78 12.73 -19.84 -22.53
N VAL A 79 11.47 -20.26 -22.48
CA VAL A 79 11.04 -21.62 -22.86
C VAL A 79 11.37 -21.92 -24.32
N LYS A 80 11.04 -21.00 -25.23
CA LYS A 80 11.34 -21.14 -26.67
C LYS A 80 12.83 -21.33 -26.92
N GLN A 81 13.68 -20.57 -26.22
CA GLN A 81 15.14 -20.72 -26.36
C GLN A 81 15.68 -22.06 -25.84
N LYS A 82 14.98 -22.71 -24.90
CA LYS A 82 15.41 -23.97 -24.27
C LYS A 82 14.87 -25.22 -24.95
N GLN A 83 13.88 -25.07 -25.83
CA GLN A 83 13.30 -26.18 -26.60
C GLN A 83 13.96 -26.36 -27.98
N ASN A 84 14.79 -25.41 -28.39
CA ASN A 84 15.71 -25.51 -29.54
C ASN A 84 17.08 -26.00 -29.07
#